data_AF-A7RV20-F1
#
_entry.id   AF-A7RV20-F1
#
_cell.length_a   1.000
_cell.length_b   1.000
_cell.length_c   1.000
_cell.angle_alpha   90.00
_cell.angle_beta   90.00
_cell.angle_gamma   90.00
#
_symmetry.space_group_name_H-M   'P 1'
#
loop_
_entity.id
_entity.type
_entity.pdbx_description
1 polymer ?
#
loop_
_entity_poly.entity_id
_entity_poly.type
_entity_poly.pdbx_seq_one_letter_code
_entity_poly.pdbx_strand_id
1 'polypeptide(L)'
;MDGLHDAEENILECLGSGHRLLYNLAATKKLASIRRLHEETSESLMRSRGMENSLLQSREGFRPIARRAAVMFDVARIMAEINPSYQTSLAQFLIVFDAAITHSERTAVKAVVERLGQSAFYSTARSLFEQDRPLFAILTALE
;
A
#
# COMPACT_ATOMS: atom_id res chain seq x y z
N MET A 1 6.38 -19.12 20.44
CA MET A 1 5.39 -20.21 20.53
C MET A 1 5.90 -21.30 21.48
N ASP A 2 7.19 -21.64 21.41
CA ASP A 2 7.83 -22.66 22.25
C ASP A 2 7.67 -22.46 23.77
N GLY A 3 7.86 -21.23 24.28
CA GLY A 3 7.72 -20.97 25.72
C GLY A 3 6.28 -21.05 26.29
N LEU A 4 5.25 -20.99 25.45
CA LEU A 4 3.85 -21.22 25.86
C LEU A 4 3.57 -22.72 25.98
N HIS A 5 4.12 -23.50 25.05
CA HIS A 5 3.98 -24.96 25.06
C HIS A 5 4.68 -25.57 26.28
N ASP A 6 5.90 -25.10 26.58
CA ASP A 6 6.63 -25.48 27.81
C ASP A 6 5.90 -25.06 29.10
N ALA A 7 5.00 -24.09 29.04
CA ALA A 7 4.20 -23.67 30.18
C ALA A 7 2.94 -24.51 30.33
N GLU A 8 2.28 -24.85 29.22
CA GLU A 8 1.17 -25.81 29.20
C GLU A 8 1.62 -27.18 29.70
N GLU A 9 2.76 -27.69 29.21
CA GLU A 9 3.28 -29.00 29.62
C GLU A 9 3.59 -29.06 31.12
N ASN A 10 4.24 -28.01 31.65
CA ASN A 10 4.50 -27.88 33.09
C ASN A 10 3.21 -27.79 33.93
N ILE A 11 2.15 -27.14 33.42
CA ILE A 11 0.86 -27.04 34.11
C ILE A 11 0.14 -28.39 34.08
N LEU A 12 0.17 -29.10 32.94
CA LEU A 12 -0.40 -30.44 32.77
C LEU A 12 0.27 -31.46 33.71
N GLU A 13 1.59 -31.42 33.83
CA GLU A 13 2.36 -32.27 34.76
C GLU A 13 2.01 -31.98 36.23
N CYS A 14 1.85 -30.70 36.59
CA CYS A 14 1.43 -30.30 37.94
C CYS A 14 -0.02 -30.70 38.27
N LEU A 15 -0.93 -30.70 37.27
CA LEU A 15 -2.30 -31.19 37.42
C LEU A 15 -2.35 -32.71 37.56
N GLY A 16 -1.50 -33.44 36.83
CA GLY A 16 -1.42 -34.91 36.88
C GLY A 16 -0.81 -35.46 38.18
N SER A 17 0.07 -34.70 38.83
CA SER A 17 0.76 -35.09 40.08
C SER A 17 -0.03 -34.79 41.37
N GLY A 18 -1.27 -34.28 41.27
CA GLY A 18 -2.14 -34.01 42.41
C GLY A 18 -1.66 -32.91 43.36
N HIS A 19 -0.57 -32.23 43.03
CA HIS A 19 -0.03 -31.11 43.82
C HIS A 19 -0.88 -29.86 43.57
N ARG A 20 -1.35 -29.20 44.64
CA ARG A 20 -2.17 -27.99 44.52
C ARG A 20 -1.35 -26.88 43.84
N LEU A 21 -1.68 -26.58 42.58
CA LEU A 21 -1.06 -25.53 41.75
C LEU A 21 -0.85 -24.19 42.48
N LEU A 22 -1.79 -23.84 43.37
CA LEU A 22 -1.76 -22.61 44.17
C LEU A 22 -0.52 -22.47 45.06
N TYR A 23 0.09 -23.59 45.50
CA TYR A 23 1.29 -23.57 46.34
C TYR A 23 2.58 -23.76 45.54
N ASN A 24 2.51 -24.02 44.24
CA ASN A 24 3.69 -24.13 43.39
C ASN A 24 4.15 -22.73 42.96
N LEU A 25 5.13 -22.19 43.71
CA LEU A 25 5.68 -20.86 43.48
C LEU A 25 6.32 -20.71 42.08
N ALA A 26 6.90 -21.78 41.53
CA ALA A 26 7.52 -21.75 40.22
C ALA A 26 6.48 -21.64 39.10
N ALA A 27 5.40 -22.44 39.18
CA ALA A 27 4.31 -22.39 38.22
C ALA A 27 3.56 -21.06 38.25
N THR A 28 3.26 -20.53 39.45
CA THR A 28 2.57 -19.24 39.63
C THR A 28 3.42 -18.06 39.12
N LYS A 29 4.73 -18.07 39.33
CA LYS A 29 5.65 -17.07 38.76
C LYS A 29 5.74 -17.14 37.23
N LYS A 30 5.85 -18.35 36.65
CA LYS A 30 5.86 -18.54 35.19
C LYS A 30 4.56 -18.05 34.57
N LEU A 31 3.40 -18.38 35.15
CA LEU A 31 2.10 -17.89 34.69
C LEU A 31 1.99 -16.36 34.78
N ALA A 32 2.48 -15.74 35.86
CA ALA A 32 2.50 -14.28 35.98
C ALA A 32 3.38 -13.62 34.91
N SER A 33 4.54 -14.21 34.58
CA SER A 33 5.39 -13.71 33.49
C SER A 33 4.74 -13.85 32.12
N ILE A 34 4.03 -14.95 31.86
CA ILE A 34 3.31 -15.18 30.60
C ILE A 34 2.15 -14.20 30.47
N ARG A 35 1.37 -14.00 31.53
CA ARG A 35 0.30 -13.01 31.54
C ARG A 35 0.82 -11.62 31.23
N ARG A 36 1.93 -11.22 31.86
CA ARG A 36 2.58 -9.92 31.59
C ARG A 36 3.04 -9.81 30.13
N LEU A 37 3.72 -10.84 29.62
CA LEU A 37 4.16 -10.87 28.21
C LEU A 37 2.98 -10.80 27.24
N HIS A 38 1.88 -11.49 27.55
CA HIS A 38 0.65 -11.45 26.75
C HIS A 38 0.02 -10.06 26.75
N GLU A 39 -0.07 -9.40 27.92
CA GLU A 39 -0.55 -8.02 28.04
C GLU A 39 0.31 -7.06 27.20
N GLU A 40 1.64 -7.13 27.36
CA GLU A 40 2.61 -6.31 26.62
C GLU A 40 2.53 -6.56 25.10
N THR A 41 2.38 -7.82 24.69
CA THR A 41 2.23 -8.22 23.27
C THR A 41 0.90 -7.72 22.70
N SER A 42 -0.19 -7.85 23.46
CA SER A 42 -1.52 -7.39 23.06
C SER A 42 -1.55 -5.88 22.86
N GLU A 43 -0.97 -5.12 23.78
CA GLU A 43 -0.81 -3.67 23.65
C GLU A 43 0.03 -3.30 22.42
N SER A 44 1.16 -4.00 22.22
CA SER A 44 2.02 -3.78 21.04
C SER A 44 1.28 -4.05 19.73
N LEU A 45 0.49 -5.12 19.67
CA LEU A 45 -0.35 -5.44 18.50
C LEU A 45 -1.43 -4.39 18.27
N MET A 46 -2.09 -3.90 19.32
CA MET A 46 -3.08 -2.82 19.19
C MET A 46 -2.44 -1.53 18.63
N ARG A 47 -1.25 -1.16 19.13
CA ARG A 47 -0.49 -0.01 18.60
C ARG A 47 -0.10 -0.22 17.12
N SER A 48 0.41 -1.40 16.79
CA SER A 48 0.82 -1.74 15.42
C SER A 48 -0.35 -1.68 14.45
N ARG A 49 -1.52 -2.23 14.82
CA ARG A 49 -2.75 -2.17 14.00
C ARG A 49 -3.25 -0.74 13.80
N GLY A 50 -3.20 0.09 14.85
CA GLY A 50 -3.57 1.50 14.75
C GLY A 50 -2.69 2.26 13.74
N MET A 51 -1.37 2.02 13.80
CA MET A 51 -0.41 2.62 12.87
C MET A 51 -0.58 2.10 11.45
N GLU A 52 -0.82 0.80 11.27
CA GLU A 52 -1.09 0.18 9.97
C GLU A 52 -2.34 0.77 9.32
N ASN A 53 -3.42 0.92 10.07
CA ASN A 53 -4.66 1.52 9.56
C ASN A 53 -4.44 2.97 9.10
N SER A 54 -3.71 3.77 9.90
CA SER A 54 -3.37 5.15 9.51
C SER A 54 -2.54 5.18 8.22
N LEU A 55 -1.55 4.29 8.10
CA LEU A 55 -0.70 4.20 6.91
C LEU A 55 -1.53 3.80 5.68
N LEU A 56 -2.38 2.79 5.83
CA LEU A 56 -3.27 2.32 4.75
C LEU A 56 -4.18 3.46 4.30
N GLN A 57 -4.81 4.18 5.23
CA GLN A 57 -5.68 5.30 4.91
C GLN A 57 -4.95 6.41 4.12
N SER A 58 -3.71 6.75 4.52
CA SER A 58 -2.89 7.69 3.75
C SER A 58 -2.55 7.15 2.35
N ARG A 59 -2.21 5.86 2.22
CA ARG A 59 -1.91 5.22 0.92
C ARG A 59 -3.11 5.14 -0.01
N GLU A 60 -4.31 4.88 0.53
CA GLU A 60 -5.56 4.89 -0.24
C GLU A 60 -5.84 6.29 -0.81
N GLY A 61 -5.50 7.34 -0.06
CA GLY A 61 -5.67 8.73 -0.51
C GLY A 61 -4.94 9.05 -1.83
N PHE A 62 -3.82 8.38 -2.11
CA PHE A 62 -3.04 8.57 -3.34
C PHE A 62 -3.44 7.63 -4.48
N ARG A 63 -4.33 6.66 -4.24
CA ARG A 63 -4.78 5.71 -5.27
C ARG A 63 -5.34 6.35 -6.54
N PRO A 64 -6.14 7.44 -6.47
CA PRO A 64 -6.66 8.09 -7.66
C PRO A 64 -5.56 8.64 -8.59
N ILE A 65 -4.46 9.15 -8.01
CA ILE A 65 -3.30 9.65 -8.76
C ILE A 65 -2.62 8.51 -9.51
N ALA A 66 -2.32 7.41 -8.79
CA ALA A 66 -1.71 6.23 -9.38
C ALA A 66 -2.58 5.63 -10.50
N ARG A 67 -3.90 5.57 -10.30
CA ARG A 67 -4.84 5.06 -11.30
C ARG A 67 -4.85 5.92 -12.57
N ARG A 68 -4.92 7.25 -12.43
CA ARG A 68 -4.90 8.15 -13.60
C ARG A 68 -3.57 8.08 -14.35
N ALA A 69 -2.46 7.94 -13.63
CA ALA A 69 -1.13 7.76 -14.23
C ALA A 69 -1.04 6.47 -15.04
N ALA A 70 -1.53 5.36 -14.49
CA ALA A 70 -1.55 4.06 -15.14
C ALA A 70 -2.33 4.10 -16.45
N VAL A 71 -3.57 4.61 -16.43
CA VAL A 71 -4.39 4.78 -17.64
C VAL A 71 -3.64 5.60 -18.70
N MET A 72 -3.07 6.76 -18.32
CA MET A 72 -2.36 7.62 -19.27
C MET A 72 -1.15 6.92 -19.92
N PHE A 73 -0.39 6.15 -19.13
CA PHE A 73 0.75 5.41 -19.63
C PHE A 73 0.33 4.23 -20.51
N ASP A 74 -0.67 3.47 -20.08
CA ASP A 74 -1.16 2.28 -20.79
C ASP A 74 -1.73 2.68 -22.16
N VAL A 75 -2.58 3.71 -22.21
CA VAL A 75 -3.10 4.23 -23.48
C VAL A 75 -1.96 4.74 -24.37
N ALA A 76 -1.00 5.50 -23.82
CA ALA A 76 0.16 5.96 -24.58
C ALA A 76 1.03 4.82 -25.13
N ARG A 77 1.09 3.69 -24.41
CA ARG A 77 1.78 2.47 -24.86
C ARG A 77 1.00 1.75 -25.96
N ILE A 78 -0.33 1.67 -25.84
CA ILE A 78 -1.22 1.04 -26.84
C ILE A 78 -1.16 1.79 -28.17
N MET A 79 -0.92 3.11 -28.17
CA MET A 79 -0.73 3.88 -29.42
C MET A 79 0.39 3.30 -30.32
N ALA A 80 1.38 2.60 -29.76
CA ALA A 80 2.42 1.92 -30.53
C ALA A 80 1.88 0.79 -31.44
N GLU A 81 0.72 0.23 -31.14
CA GLU A 81 0.05 -0.78 -31.97
C GLU A 81 -0.57 -0.17 -33.24
N ILE A 82 -0.97 1.11 -33.17
CA ILE A 82 -1.50 1.86 -34.32
C ILE A 82 -0.36 2.28 -35.24
N ASN A 83 0.72 2.82 -34.66
CA ASN A 83 1.92 3.18 -35.40
C ASN A 83 3.17 2.81 -34.58
N PRO A 84 4.08 1.97 -35.12
CA PRO A 84 5.31 1.57 -34.44
C PRO A 84 6.23 2.73 -34.02
N SER A 85 6.07 3.93 -34.59
CA SER A 85 6.80 5.13 -34.20
C SER A 85 6.32 5.74 -32.88
N TYR A 86 5.14 5.37 -32.35
CA TYR A 86 4.59 5.90 -31.10
C TYR A 86 5.08 5.17 -29.84
N GLN A 87 6.38 4.88 -29.79
CA GLN A 87 6.98 4.24 -28.63
C GLN A 87 7.11 5.23 -27.47
N THR A 88 6.45 4.89 -26.36
CA THR A 88 6.53 5.66 -25.12
C THR A 88 7.43 4.94 -24.12
N SER A 89 8.46 5.62 -23.60
CA SER A 89 9.28 5.06 -22.53
C SER A 89 8.69 5.38 -21.16
N LEU A 90 8.73 4.39 -20.24
CA LEU A 90 8.28 4.60 -18.86
C LEU A 90 9.12 5.66 -18.15
N ALA A 91 10.44 5.67 -18.37
CA ALA A 91 11.34 6.64 -17.75
C ALA A 91 10.98 8.08 -18.13
N GLN A 92 10.71 8.35 -19.42
CA GLN A 92 10.30 9.69 -19.86
C GLN A 92 8.91 10.07 -19.32
N PHE A 93 7.99 9.10 -19.25
CA PHE A 93 6.67 9.34 -18.66
C PHE A 93 6.76 9.72 -17.18
N LEU A 94 7.64 9.06 -16.41
CA LEU A 94 7.86 9.37 -15.00
C LEU A 94 8.42 10.77 -14.78
N ILE A 95 9.26 11.28 -15.68
CA ILE A 95 9.74 12.68 -15.62
C ILE A 95 8.56 13.66 -15.74
N VAL A 96 7.62 13.41 -16.65
CA VAL A 96 6.41 14.24 -16.81
C VAL A 96 5.50 14.11 -15.59
N PHE A 97 5.38 12.92 -15.03
CA PHE A 97 4.61 12.63 -13.82
C PHE A 97 5.14 13.41 -12.61
N ASP A 98 6.45 13.34 -12.35
CA ASP A 98 7.11 14.04 -11.24
C ASP A 98 7.00 15.57 -11.39
N ALA A 99 7.16 16.06 -12.62
CA ALA A 99 6.96 17.47 -12.92
C ALA A 99 5.51 17.89 -12.63
N ALA A 100 4.50 17.11 -13.06
CA ALA A 100 3.10 17.43 -12.82
C ALA A 100 2.75 17.48 -11.33
N ILE A 101 3.26 16.54 -10.52
CA ILE A 101 3.08 16.54 -9.06
C ILE A 101 3.73 17.76 -8.43
N THR A 102 4.94 18.12 -8.87
CA THR A 102 5.69 19.26 -8.32
C THR A 102 4.98 20.59 -8.61
N HIS A 103 4.31 20.71 -9.75
CA HIS A 103 3.61 21.93 -10.19
C HIS A 103 2.12 21.93 -9.84
N SER A 104 1.65 20.98 -9.03
CA SER A 104 0.25 20.88 -8.63
C SER A 104 0.04 21.35 -7.19
N GLU A 105 -1.18 21.80 -6.89
CA GLU A 105 -1.56 22.09 -5.51
C GLU A 105 -1.71 20.78 -4.72
N ARG A 106 -0.68 20.43 -3.94
CA ARG A 106 -0.58 19.13 -3.25
C ARG A 106 -1.64 18.92 -2.15
N THR A 107 -2.32 19.98 -1.73
CA THR A 107 -3.42 19.96 -0.76
C THR A 107 -4.66 19.24 -1.30
N ALA A 108 -4.84 19.21 -2.62
CA ALA A 108 -6.01 18.64 -3.26
C ALA A 108 -5.62 17.52 -4.25
N VAL A 109 -5.86 16.26 -3.87
CA VAL A 109 -5.64 15.08 -4.73
C VAL A 109 -6.27 15.23 -6.12
N LYS A 110 -7.45 15.86 -6.20
CA LYS A 110 -8.13 16.15 -7.46
C LYS A 110 -7.32 17.09 -8.37
N ALA A 111 -6.75 18.15 -7.82
CA ALA A 111 -5.91 19.08 -8.57
C ALA A 111 -4.66 18.39 -9.12
N VAL A 112 -4.05 17.48 -8.34
CA VAL A 112 -2.93 16.65 -8.80
C VAL A 112 -3.34 15.75 -9.96
N VAL A 113 -4.48 15.06 -9.84
CA VAL A 113 -5.02 14.17 -10.90
C VAL A 113 -5.29 14.94 -12.19
N GLU A 114 -5.92 16.11 -12.11
CA GLU A 114 -6.22 16.96 -13.27
C GLU A 114 -4.94 17.47 -13.92
N ARG A 115 -4.01 18.02 -13.13
CA ARG A 115 -2.73 18.53 -13.63
C ARG A 115 -1.90 17.43 -14.29
N LEU A 116 -1.86 16.26 -13.66
CA LEU A 116 -1.20 15.08 -14.21
C LEU A 116 -1.82 14.67 -15.55
N GLY A 117 -3.15 14.54 -15.59
CA GLY A 117 -3.87 14.16 -16.79
C GLY A 117 -3.59 15.13 -17.95
N GLN A 118 -3.63 16.43 -17.70
CA GLN A 118 -3.32 17.44 -18.71
C GLN A 118 -1.85 17.36 -19.17
N SER A 119 -0.90 17.29 -18.23
CA SER A 119 0.53 17.28 -18.56
C SER A 119 0.92 16.04 -19.37
N ALA A 120 0.44 14.86 -18.96
CA ALA A 120 0.65 13.62 -19.69
C ALA A 120 -0.02 13.66 -21.08
N PHE A 121 -1.27 14.13 -21.14
CA PHE A 121 -2.00 14.24 -22.40
C PHE A 121 -1.28 15.12 -23.42
N TYR A 122 -0.87 16.33 -23.02
CA TYR A 122 -0.17 17.24 -23.94
C TYR A 122 1.20 16.73 -24.36
N SER A 123 1.95 16.10 -23.45
CA SER A 123 3.25 15.51 -23.77
C SER A 123 3.12 14.40 -24.81
N THR A 124 2.16 13.49 -24.64
CA THR A 124 1.95 12.37 -25.57
C THR A 124 1.29 12.84 -26.86
N ALA A 125 0.28 13.71 -26.81
CA ALA A 125 -0.39 14.22 -28.03
C ALA A 125 0.57 14.99 -28.95
N ARG A 126 1.64 15.59 -28.40
CA ARG A 126 2.70 16.25 -29.17
C ARG A 126 3.56 15.27 -29.99
N SER A 127 3.73 14.03 -29.52
CA SER A 127 4.46 12.99 -30.27
C SER A 127 3.60 12.25 -31.30
N LEU A 128 2.28 12.47 -31.32
CA LEU A 128 1.35 11.82 -32.24
C LEU A 128 1.10 12.67 -33.50
N PHE A 129 0.80 12.00 -34.62
CA PHE A 129 0.30 12.66 -35.82
C PHE A 129 -1.12 13.17 -35.59
N GLU A 130 -1.50 14.22 -36.32
CA GLU A 130 -2.77 14.93 -36.09
C GLU A 130 -3.99 14.03 -36.28
N GLN A 131 -3.91 13.09 -37.22
CA GLN A 131 -4.97 12.10 -37.50
C GLN A 131 -5.24 11.17 -36.31
N ASP A 132 -4.23 10.90 -35.48
CA ASP A 132 -4.27 9.90 -34.39
C ASP A 132 -4.53 10.55 -33.00
N ARG A 133 -4.42 11.89 -32.90
CA ARG A 133 -4.72 12.63 -31.66
C ARG A 133 -6.18 12.47 -31.17
N PRO A 134 -7.22 12.50 -32.04
CA PRO A 134 -8.60 12.31 -31.59
C PRO A 134 -8.82 10.93 -30.98
N LEU A 135 -8.19 9.90 -31.54
CA LEU A 135 -8.25 8.53 -31.02
C LEU A 135 -7.64 8.46 -29.62
N PHE A 136 -6.46 9.03 -29.42
CA PHE A 136 -5.84 9.14 -28.09
C PHE A 136 -6.73 9.89 -27.08
N ALA A 137 -7.38 10.98 -27.49
CA ALA A 137 -8.30 11.74 -26.64
C ALA A 137 -9.53 10.93 -26.22
N ILE A 138 -10.09 10.11 -27.12
CA ILE A 138 -11.22 9.25 -26.80
C ILE A 138 -10.79 8.13 -25.85
N LEU A 139 -9.68 7.44 -26.13
CA LEU A 139 -9.18 6.35 -25.30
C LEU A 139 -8.88 6.81 -23.87
N THR A 140 -8.22 7.96 -23.70
CA THR A 140 -7.91 8.54 -22.37
C THR A 140 -9.12 9.07 -21.59
N ALA A 141 -10.26 9.28 -22.26
CA ALA A 141 -11.51 9.68 -21.63
C ALA A 141 -12.38 8.48 -21.24
N LEU A 142 -12.18 7.33 -21.91
CA LEU A 142 -13.00 6.13 -21.75
C LEU A 142 -12.43 5.18 -20.68
N GLU A 143 -11.10 5.13 -20.54
CA GLU A 143 -10.38 4.43 -19.47
C GLU A 143 -10.21 5.27 -18.19
#